data_AF-A0A537YSF7-F1
#
_entry.id   AF-A0A537YSF7-F1
#
_cell.length_a   1.000
_cell.length_b   1.000
_cell.length_c   1.000
_cell.angle_alpha   90.00
_cell.angle_beta   90.00
_cell.angle_gamma   90.00
#
_symmetry.space_group_name_H-M   'P 1'
#
loop_
_entity.id
_entity.type
_entity.pdbx_description
1 polymer ?
#
loop_
_entity_poly.entity_id
_entity_poly.type
_entity_poly.pdbx_seq_one_letter_code
_entity_poly.pdbx_strand_id
1 'polypeptide(L)'
;MGSARLRSGFVAVAGRPNVGKSTLVNSLCGGKVAIVSDKPQTTRRRILGIANGDDYQLVLADLPGFQRPLDPLTEHMQRTVDAAFEDVEGVLFVLSTRERIGAGDRFIARRVFELGVPVVIALNKVDRLKPAHVATQMDAASRLGDFHALHPV
;
A
#
# COMPACT_ATOMS: atom_id res chain seq x y z
N MET A 1 -3.29 -23.23 -29.27
CA MET A 1 -3.02 -22.87 -27.85
C MET A 1 -3.44 -21.43 -27.66
N GLY A 2 -4.54 -21.18 -26.96
CA GLY A 2 -5.01 -19.82 -26.71
C GLY A 2 -3.99 -19.09 -25.84
N SER A 3 -3.52 -17.92 -26.29
CA SER A 3 -2.71 -17.02 -25.48
C SER A 3 -3.48 -16.75 -24.19
N ALA A 4 -2.95 -17.18 -23.04
CA ALA A 4 -3.48 -16.77 -21.76
C ALA A 4 -3.46 -15.24 -21.72
N ARG A 5 -4.63 -14.63 -21.54
CA ARG A 5 -4.76 -13.17 -21.57
C ARG A 5 -4.10 -12.60 -20.32
N LEU A 6 -2.84 -12.19 -20.47
CA LEU A 6 -2.07 -11.52 -19.42
C LEU A 6 -2.85 -10.28 -18.94
N ARG A 7 -3.12 -10.20 -17.63
CA ARG A 7 -3.76 -9.04 -17.01
C ARG A 7 -2.69 -8.15 -16.39
N SER A 8 -2.80 -6.84 -16.53
CA SER A 8 -1.87 -5.91 -15.89
C SER A 8 -2.62 -4.79 -15.20
N GLY A 9 -2.12 -4.31 -14.06
CA GLY A 9 -2.71 -3.15 -13.42
C GLY A 9 -1.81 -2.43 -12.42
N PHE A 10 -2.21 -1.20 -12.09
CA PHE A 10 -1.51 -0.35 -11.12
C PHE A 10 -2.10 -0.53 -9.73
N VAL A 11 -1.23 -0.93 -8.78
CA VAL A 11 -1.61 -1.10 -7.38
C VAL A 11 -0.83 -0.12 -6.52
N ALA A 12 -1.56 0.73 -5.83
CA ALA A 12 -1.03 1.62 -4.82
C ALA A 12 -0.58 0.85 -3.58
N VAL A 13 0.55 1.22 -2.99
CA VAL A 13 0.98 0.69 -1.69
C VAL A 13 0.89 1.80 -0.65
N ALA A 14 -0.14 1.74 0.19
CA ALA A 14 -0.42 2.75 1.21
C ALA A 14 -0.04 2.26 2.61
N GLY A 15 0.20 3.19 3.53
CA GLY A 15 0.50 2.90 4.93
C GLY A 15 1.50 3.87 5.54
N ARG A 16 1.53 3.95 6.88
CA ARG A 16 2.45 4.85 7.59
C ARG A 16 3.92 4.54 7.26
N PRO A 17 4.86 5.47 7.50
CA PRO A 17 6.28 5.13 7.51
C PRO A 17 6.57 3.91 8.39
N ASN A 18 7.55 3.10 7.98
CA ASN A 18 8.06 1.95 8.76
C ASN A 18 7.07 0.79 9.03
N VAL A 19 5.87 0.75 8.46
CA VAL A 19 4.94 -0.41 8.57
C VAL A 19 5.40 -1.65 7.78
N GLY A 20 6.46 -1.52 6.96
CA GLY A 20 7.06 -2.62 6.20
C GLY A 20 6.62 -2.72 4.74
N LYS A 21 6.09 -1.63 4.16
CA LYS A 21 5.72 -1.53 2.73
C LYS A 21 6.82 -2.05 1.80
N SER A 22 8.05 -1.53 1.91
CA SER A 22 9.16 -1.91 1.04
C SER A 22 9.59 -3.37 1.21
N THR A 23 9.52 -3.91 2.42
CA THR A 23 9.80 -5.33 2.67
C THR A 23 8.76 -6.21 1.98
N LEU A 24 7.48 -5.86 2.12
CA LEU A 24 6.38 -6.59 1.48
C LEU A 24 6.44 -6.51 -0.05
N VAL A 25 6.71 -5.32 -0.61
CA VAL A 25 6.90 -5.12 -2.06
C VAL A 25 8.02 -6.01 -2.59
N ASN A 26 9.19 -6.02 -1.94
CA ASN A 26 10.29 -6.89 -2.34
C ASN A 26 9.90 -8.38 -2.31
N SER A 27 9.16 -8.79 -1.28
CA SER A 27 8.67 -10.17 -1.19
C SER A 27 7.73 -10.51 -2.35
N LEU A 28 6.81 -9.61 -2.71
CA LEU A 28 5.87 -9.80 -3.82
C LEU A 28 6.56 -9.84 -5.18
N CYS A 29 7.66 -9.11 -5.35
CA CYS A 29 8.44 -9.12 -6.59
C CYS A 29 9.42 -10.31 -6.70
N GLY A 30 9.40 -11.26 -5.76
CA GLY A 30 10.28 -12.44 -5.80
C GLY A 30 11.73 -12.17 -5.39
N GLY A 31 12.01 -11.08 -4.67
CA GLY A 31 13.36 -10.73 -4.20
C GLY A 31 13.65 -9.22 -4.22
N LYS A 32 14.92 -8.82 -4.11
CA LYS A 32 15.33 -7.40 -4.18
C LYS A 32 15.14 -6.84 -5.60
N VAL A 33 13.88 -6.58 -5.97
CA VAL A 33 13.49 -5.95 -7.24
C VAL A 33 13.04 -4.51 -7.01
N ALA A 34 12.90 -4.06 -5.74
CA ALA A 34 12.76 -2.64 -5.48
C ALA A 34 14.01 -1.94 -6.01
N ILE A 35 13.85 -1.25 -7.14
CA ILE A 35 14.81 -0.29 -7.65
C ILE A 35 14.79 0.86 -6.65
N VAL A 36 15.57 0.72 -5.57
CA VAL A 36 15.93 1.83 -4.69
C VAL A 36 16.98 2.61 -5.46
N SER A 37 16.52 3.47 -6.37
CA SER A 37 17.39 4.47 -6.98
C SER A 37 17.24 5.76 -6.18
N ASP A 38 18.37 6.29 -5.71
CA ASP A 38 18.45 7.58 -5.02
C ASP A 38 18.34 8.75 -6.02
N LYS A 39 18.15 8.46 -7.31
CA LYS A 39 18.02 9.47 -8.36
C LYS A 39 16.57 9.98 -8.43
N PRO A 40 16.34 11.29 -8.30
CA PRO A 40 15.03 11.88 -8.59
C PRO A 40 14.66 11.59 -10.04
N GLN A 41 13.68 10.70 -10.26
CA GLN A 41 13.14 10.47 -11.59
C GLN A 41 11.96 11.40 -11.85
N THR A 42 11.82 11.83 -13.11
CA THR A 42 10.82 12.78 -13.61
C THR A 42 9.42 12.18 -13.78
N THR A 43 9.21 10.91 -13.42
CA THR A 43 7.91 10.26 -13.44
C THR A 43 7.12 10.63 -12.18
N ARG A 44 5.92 11.20 -12.36
CA ARG A 44 4.99 11.64 -11.30
C ARG A 44 4.58 10.54 -10.30
N ARG A 45 4.95 9.28 -10.55
CA ARG A 45 4.69 8.10 -9.71
C ARG A 45 6.02 7.43 -9.35
N ARG A 46 6.22 7.17 -8.06
CA ARG A 46 7.36 6.36 -7.60
C ARG A 46 6.98 4.88 -7.67
N ILE A 47 7.38 4.23 -8.76
CA ILE A 47 7.26 2.77 -8.89
C ILE A 47 8.14 2.12 -7.81
N LEU A 48 7.52 1.28 -6.98
CA LEU A 48 8.16 0.54 -5.92
C LEU A 48 8.66 -0.83 -6.39
N GLY A 49 7.98 -1.43 -7.36
CA GLY A 49 8.35 -2.72 -7.96
C GLY A 49 7.30 -3.23 -8.93
N ILE A 50 7.65 -4.30 -9.66
CA ILE A 50 6.73 -5.02 -10.53
C ILE A 50 6.67 -6.47 -10.06
N ALA A 51 5.48 -6.95 -9.73
CA ALA A 51 5.25 -8.35 -9.35
C ALA A 51 4.58 -9.09 -10.50
N ASN A 52 5.20 -10.18 -10.95
CA ASN A 52 4.73 -10.99 -12.08
C ASN A 52 4.22 -12.33 -11.56
N GLY A 53 3.08 -12.78 -12.09
CA GLY A 53 2.59 -14.15 -11.99
C GLY A 53 2.44 -14.78 -13.37
N ASP A 54 1.93 -16.01 -13.42
CA ASP A 54 1.79 -16.75 -14.68
C ASP A 54 0.84 -16.08 -15.69
N ASP A 55 -0.17 -15.37 -15.20
CA ASP A 55 -1.21 -14.71 -16.00
C ASP A 55 -1.49 -13.25 -15.60
N TYR A 56 -0.64 -12.67 -14.75
CA TYR A 56 -0.79 -11.27 -14.31
C TYR A 56 0.52 -10.50 -14.10
N GLN A 57 0.44 -9.17 -14.14
CA GLN A 57 1.51 -8.24 -13.77
C GLN A 57 0.95 -7.08 -12.93
N LEU A 58 1.51 -6.86 -11.74
CA LEU A 58 1.15 -5.75 -10.86
C LEU A 58 2.27 -4.72 -10.85
N VAL A 59 1.95 -3.47 -11.20
CA VAL A 59 2.87 -2.34 -11.02
C VAL A 59 2.58 -1.71 -9.66
N LEU A 60 3.47 -1.98 -8.70
CA LEU A 60 3.35 -1.50 -7.32
C LEU A 60 3.92 -0.09 -7.25
N ALA A 61 3.12 0.89 -6.84
CA ALA A 61 3.53 2.30 -6.77
C ALA A 61 3.24 2.90 -5.40
N ASP A 62 4.09 3.83 -4.97
CA ASP A 62 3.83 4.64 -3.77
C ASP A 62 2.72 5.65 -4.08
N LEU A 63 1.88 5.92 -3.09
CA LEU A 63 0.87 6.97 -3.16
C LEU A 63 1.39 8.23 -2.48
N PRO A 64 2.03 9.17 -3.21
CA PRO A 64 2.41 10.46 -2.64
C PRO A 64 1.14 11.16 -2.11
N GLY A 65 1.15 11.78 -0.94
CA GLY A 65 -0.01 12.51 -0.38
C GLY A 65 -0.83 11.78 0.69
N PHE A 66 -0.60 10.49 0.91
CA PHE A 66 -1.27 9.76 1.99
C PHE A 66 -0.58 9.91 3.35
N GLN A 67 0.66 10.40 3.38
CA GLN A 67 1.35 10.72 4.62
C GLN A 67 0.79 12.03 5.20
N ARG A 68 0.68 12.11 6.54
CA ARG A 68 0.28 13.36 7.19
C ARG A 68 1.37 14.42 6.90
N PRO A 69 1.02 15.59 6.34
CA PRO A 69 2.00 16.63 6.08
C PRO A 69 2.64 17.08 7.40
N LEU A 70 3.96 17.26 7.40
CA LEU A 70 4.73 17.64 8.59
C LEU A 70 4.79 19.17 8.77
N ASP A 71 4.51 19.93 7.71
CA ASP A 71 4.52 21.39 7.70
C ASP A 71 3.56 21.97 6.62
N PRO A 72 3.26 23.28 6.64
CA PRO A 72 2.38 23.94 5.66
C PRO A 72 2.89 23.91 4.21
N LEU A 73 4.21 23.80 4.01
CA LEU A 73 4.82 23.65 2.69
C LEU A 73 4.48 22.28 2.09
N THR A 74 4.56 21.23 2.90
CA THR A 74 4.18 19.86 2.58
C THR A 74 2.69 19.78 2.28
N GLU A 75 1.85 20.51 3.00
CA GLU A 75 0.41 20.61 2.73
C GLU A 75 0.10 21.29 1.38
N HIS A 76 0.88 22.31 1.00
CA HIS A 76 0.77 22.94 -0.32
C HIS A 76 1.28 22.01 -1.44
N MET A 77 2.38 21.27 -1.21
CA MET A 77 2.88 20.27 -2.16
C MET A 77 1.90 19.10 -2.34
N GLN A 78 1.18 18.71 -1.29
CA GLN A 78 0.17 17.64 -1.36
C GLN A 78 -1.00 17.97 -2.29
N ARG A 79 -1.40 19.25 -2.42
CA ARG A 79 -2.47 19.68 -3.33
C ARG A 79 -2.11 19.55 -4.82
N THR A 80 -0.82 19.46 -5.14
CA THR A 80 -0.35 19.26 -6.53
C THR A 80 -0.30 17.77 -6.90
N VAL A 81 -0.54 16.87 -5.95
CA VAL A 81 -0.35 15.41 -6.11
C VAL A 81 -1.62 14.70 -6.61
N ASP A 82 -2.76 15.39 -6.70
CA ASP A 82 -4.06 14.76 -6.98
C ASP A 82 -4.15 14.04 -8.35
N ALA A 83 -3.27 14.36 -9.31
CA ALA A 83 -3.18 13.64 -10.59
C ALA A 83 -2.49 12.25 -10.50
N ALA A 84 -1.82 11.93 -9.39
CA ALA A 84 -1.13 10.64 -9.24
C ALA A 84 -2.12 9.48 -8.99
N PHE A 85 -3.31 9.80 -8.44
CA PHE A 85 -4.31 8.82 -7.99
C PHE A 85 -5.28 8.34 -9.07
N GLU A 86 -5.43 9.07 -10.17
CA GLU A 86 -6.47 8.82 -11.18
C GLU A 86 -6.36 7.47 -11.90
N ASP A 87 -5.19 6.81 -11.90
CA ASP A 87 -4.97 5.55 -12.64
C ASP A 87 -4.73 4.33 -11.73
N VAL A 88 -4.95 4.43 -10.42
CA VAL A 88 -4.77 3.26 -9.54
C VAL A 88 -6.02 2.40 -9.59
N GLU A 89 -5.85 1.10 -9.83
CA GLU A 89 -6.95 0.13 -9.96
C GLU A 89 -7.19 -0.67 -8.67
N GLY A 90 -6.30 -0.53 -7.68
CA GLY A 90 -6.46 -1.10 -6.35
C GLY A 90 -5.40 -0.63 -5.35
N VAL A 91 -5.66 -0.83 -4.06
CA VAL A 91 -4.75 -0.40 -2.98
C VAL A 91 -4.36 -1.59 -2.11
N LEU A 92 -3.05 -1.79 -1.94
CA LEU A 92 -2.46 -2.60 -0.88
C LEU A 92 -2.21 -1.69 0.34
N PHE A 93 -3.10 -1.76 1.32
CA PHE A 93 -3.01 -0.98 2.55
C PHE A 93 -2.28 -1.75 3.65
N VAL A 94 -1.04 -1.34 3.92
CA VAL A 94 -0.15 -2.00 4.87
C VAL A 94 -0.24 -1.35 6.25
N LEU A 95 -0.57 -2.16 7.25
CA LEU A 95 -0.61 -1.80 8.66
C LEU A 95 0.42 -2.62 9.43
N SER A 96 0.94 -2.08 10.53
CA SER A 96 1.87 -2.80 11.41
C SER A 96 1.11 -3.39 12.59
N THR A 97 1.14 -4.70 12.74
CA THR A 97 0.49 -5.41 13.86
C THR A 97 1.20 -5.17 15.20
N ARG A 98 2.43 -4.64 15.20
CA ARG A 98 3.20 -4.36 16.43
C ARG A 98 2.62 -3.24 17.29
N GLU A 99 1.96 -2.27 16.67
CA GLU A 99 1.40 -1.10 17.33
C GLU A 99 -0.13 -1.16 17.21
N ARG A 100 -0.85 -0.46 18.10
CA ARG A 100 -2.29 -0.30 17.93
C ARG A 100 -2.57 0.60 16.74
N ILE A 101 -3.63 0.28 15.99
CA ILE A 101 -4.14 1.12 14.90
C ILE A 101 -4.54 2.51 15.45
N GLY A 102 -3.70 3.49 15.15
CA GLY A 102 -3.74 4.83 15.71
C GLY A 102 -4.37 5.87 14.78
N ALA A 103 -4.27 7.14 15.17
CA ALA A 103 -4.82 8.25 14.39
C ALA A 103 -4.18 8.37 12.99
N GLY A 104 -2.88 8.08 12.87
CA GLY A 104 -2.19 8.11 11.57
C GLY A 104 -2.67 7.02 10.61
N ASP A 105 -2.94 5.81 11.12
CA ASP A 105 -3.46 4.71 10.30
C ASP A 105 -4.90 5.02 9.86
N ARG A 106 -5.72 5.58 10.75
CA ARG A 106 -7.10 6.01 10.44
C ARG A 106 -7.15 7.17 9.44
N PHE A 107 -6.19 8.08 9.51
CA PHE A 107 -6.07 9.17 8.53
C PHE A 107 -5.81 8.63 7.12
N ILE A 108 -4.86 7.70 7.01
CA ILE A 108 -4.55 7.03 5.73
C ILE A 108 -5.76 6.22 5.26
N ALA A 109 -6.38 5.45 6.15
CA ALA A 109 -7.53 4.61 5.84
C ALA A 109 -8.68 5.41 5.20
N ARG A 110 -9.07 6.56 5.79
CA ARG A 110 -10.13 7.41 5.23
C ARG A 110 -9.85 7.78 3.78
N ARG A 111 -8.66 8.30 3.51
CA ARG A 111 -8.24 8.64 2.15
C ARG A 111 -8.22 7.42 1.22
N VAL A 112 -7.84 6.25 1.74
CA VAL A 112 -7.67 5.03 0.90
C VAL A 112 -9.04 4.55 0.45
N PHE A 113 -10.00 4.51 1.36
CA PHE A 113 -11.36 4.11 1.05
C PHE A 113 -12.15 5.17 0.27
N GLU A 114 -11.80 6.45 0.39
CA GLU A 114 -12.35 7.54 -0.44
C GLU A 114 -12.00 7.40 -1.93
N LEU A 115 -10.96 6.64 -2.30
CA LEU A 115 -10.59 6.40 -3.71
C LEU A 115 -11.63 5.55 -4.47
N GLY A 116 -12.50 4.80 -3.77
CA GLY A 116 -13.53 3.96 -4.40
C GLY A 116 -13.01 2.75 -5.18
N VAL A 117 -11.73 2.41 -5.05
CA VAL A 117 -11.10 1.23 -5.68
C VAL A 117 -10.94 0.08 -4.68
N PRO A 118 -10.83 -1.18 -5.13
CA PRO A 118 -10.64 -2.32 -4.23
C PRO A 118 -9.42 -2.15 -3.30
N VAL A 119 -9.62 -2.39 -2.01
CA VAL A 119 -8.57 -2.27 -0.98
C VAL A 119 -8.28 -3.64 -0.36
N VAL A 120 -7.02 -4.07 -0.39
CA VAL A 120 -6.53 -5.23 0.35
C VAL A 120 -5.74 -4.74 1.56
N ILE A 121 -6.15 -5.13 2.76
CA ILE A 121 -5.45 -4.82 4.00
C ILE A 121 -4.41 -5.90 4.30
N ALA A 122 -3.15 -5.51 4.40
CA ALA A 122 -2.04 -6.34 4.84
C ALA A 122 -1.63 -5.96 6.27
N LEU A 123 -2.01 -6.79 7.24
CA LEU A 123 -1.58 -6.65 8.64
C LEU A 123 -0.21 -7.27 8.83
N ASN A 124 0.83 -6.47 8.64
CA ASN A 124 2.21 -6.92 8.57
C ASN A 124 2.85 -7.12 9.95
N LYS A 125 3.98 -7.85 9.99
CA LYS A 125 4.82 -8.10 11.17
C LYS A 125 4.15 -8.97 12.23
N VAL A 126 3.39 -9.98 11.80
CA VAL A 126 2.75 -10.95 12.72
C VAL A 126 3.73 -11.98 13.28
N ASP A 127 4.93 -12.08 12.69
CA ASP A 127 5.98 -13.08 12.92
C ASP A 127 6.35 -13.35 14.39
N ARG A 128 6.22 -12.34 15.26
CA ARG A 128 6.62 -12.42 16.68
C ARG A 128 5.48 -12.12 17.64
N LEU A 129 4.22 -12.19 17.18
CA LEU A 129 3.05 -11.78 17.95
C LEU A 129 2.19 -12.98 18.32
N LYS A 130 1.56 -12.91 19.50
CA LYS A 130 0.63 -13.94 19.95
C LYS A 130 -0.65 -13.91 19.08
N PRO A 131 -1.27 -15.06 18.78
CA PRO A 131 -2.50 -15.11 17.97
C PRO A 131 -3.62 -14.21 18.47
N ALA A 132 -3.81 -14.11 19.80
CA ALA A 132 -4.82 -13.23 20.39
C ALA A 132 -4.60 -11.73 20.08
N HIS A 133 -3.33 -11.31 20.02
CA HIS A 133 -2.99 -9.93 19.65
C HIS A 133 -3.24 -9.67 18.17
N VAL A 134 -2.87 -10.62 17.30
CA VAL A 134 -3.15 -10.55 15.86
C VAL A 134 -4.65 -10.47 15.61
N ALA A 135 -5.44 -11.33 16.25
CA ALA A 135 -6.91 -11.31 16.13
C ALA A 135 -7.51 -9.96 16.57
N THR A 136 -7.00 -9.37 17.66
CA THR A 136 -7.42 -8.04 18.11
C THR A 136 -7.11 -6.96 17.07
N GLN A 137 -5.94 -7.01 16.43
CA GLN A 137 -5.61 -6.06 15.36
C GLN A 137 -6.42 -6.30 14.09
N MET A 138 -6.75 -7.55 13.75
CA MET A 138 -7.64 -7.88 12.63
C MET A 138 -9.04 -7.30 12.82
N ASP A 139 -9.62 -7.44 14.02
CA ASP A 139 -10.91 -6.82 14.36
C ASP A 139 -10.84 -5.28 14.34
N ALA A 140 -9.72 -4.70 14.80
CA ALA A 140 -9.55 -3.25 14.72
C ALA A 140 -9.39 -2.76 13.27
N ALA A 141 -8.71 -3.52 12.41
CA ALA A 141 -8.48 -3.19 11.00
C ALA A 141 -9.75 -3.35 10.16
N SER A 142 -10.58 -4.36 10.45
CA SER A 142 -11.82 -4.60 9.71
C SER A 142 -12.84 -3.46 9.85
N ARG A 143 -12.69 -2.62 10.88
CA ARG A 143 -13.53 -1.45 11.14
C ARG A 143 -13.02 -0.17 10.47
N LEU A 144 -11.96 -0.23 9.67
CA LEU A 144 -11.37 0.94 9.02
C LEU A 144 -12.10 1.37 7.75
N GLY A 145 -12.79 0.45 7.07
CA GLY A 145 -13.54 0.69 5.84
C GLY A 145 -13.91 -0.60 5.13
N ASP A 146 -14.56 -0.48 3.97
CA ASP A 146 -14.99 -1.63 3.17
C ASP A 146 -13.83 -2.18 2.34
N PHE A 147 -13.20 -3.25 2.84
CA PHE A 147 -12.04 -3.87 2.22
C PHE A 147 -12.44 -5.10 1.41
N HIS A 148 -11.70 -5.37 0.32
CA HIS A 148 -11.86 -6.56 -0.48
C HIS A 148 -11.33 -7.81 0.23
N ALA A 149 -10.16 -7.70 0.87
CA ALA A 149 -9.58 -8.78 1.67
C ALA A 149 -8.69 -8.23 2.79
N LEU A 150 -8.55 -9.01 3.87
CA LEU A 150 -7.73 -8.67 5.03
C LEU A 150 -6.88 -9.88 5.39
N HIS A 151 -5.55 -9.73 5.31
CA HIS A 151 -4.59 -10.81 5.54
C HIS A 151 -3.55 -10.43 6.59
N PRO A 152 -3.34 -11.26 7.63
CA PRO A 152 -2.15 -11.16 8.48
C PRO A 152 -0.92 -11.65 7.70
N VAL A 153 0.15 -10.86 7.69
CA VAL A 153 1.41 -11.13 6.95
C VAL A 153 2.68 -10.87 7.78
#